data_AF-A0A6N4V1C7-F1
#
_entry.id   AF-A0A6N4V1C7-F1
#
_cell.length_a   1.000
_cell.length_b   1.000
_cell.length_c   1.000
_cell.angle_alpha   90.00
_cell.angle_beta   90.00
_cell.angle_gamma   90.00
#
_symmetry.space_group_name_H-M   'P 1'
#
loop_
_entity.id
_entity.type
_entity.pdbx_description
1 polymer ?
#
loop_
_entity_poly.entity_id
_entity_poly.type
_entity_poly.pdbx_seq_one_letter_code
_entity_poly.pdbx_strand_id
1 'polypeptide(L)'
;MLLGTSATASAEPPNCTTADVTAVMGGVSTEMSDYLFAHPDVNAFFSGLQGQGKKTTADKTKAYLNDNPQVRAELDAIRAPALDLRNRCNIPLEAEISGVI
;
A
#
# COMPACT_ATOMS: atom_id res chain seq x y z
N MET A 1 -18.42 29.60 -29.43
CA MET A 1 -18.93 28.21 -29.58
C MET A 1 -17.95 27.30 -28.89
N LEU A 2 -18.33 26.70 -27.76
CA LEU A 2 -17.52 25.75 -26.99
C LEU A 2 -17.97 24.34 -27.37
N LEU A 3 -17.13 23.56 -28.05
CA LEU A 3 -17.37 22.13 -28.23
C LEU A 3 -16.87 21.41 -26.98
N GLY A 4 -17.78 21.10 -26.06
CA GLY A 4 -17.54 20.19 -24.95
C GLY A 4 -17.55 18.76 -25.46
N THR A 5 -16.39 18.11 -25.49
CA THR A 5 -16.30 16.66 -25.62
C THR A 5 -16.84 16.08 -24.32
N SER A 6 -18.04 15.50 -24.37
CA SER A 6 -18.57 14.66 -23.30
C SER A 6 -17.65 13.45 -23.17
N ALA A 7 -16.65 13.54 -22.29
CA ALA A 7 -16.02 12.35 -21.76
C ALA A 7 -17.16 11.55 -21.12
N THR A 8 -17.48 10.40 -21.68
CA THR A 8 -18.26 9.39 -20.97
C THR A 8 -17.41 9.00 -19.77
N ALA A 9 -17.63 9.68 -18.65
CA ALA A 9 -17.21 9.18 -17.36
C ALA A 9 -17.93 7.84 -17.20
N SER A 10 -17.24 6.74 -17.50
CA SER A 10 -17.50 5.49 -16.81
C SER A 10 -17.52 5.89 -15.35
N ALA A 11 -18.71 5.88 -14.73
CA ALA A 11 -18.83 6.16 -13.32
C ALA A 11 -18.07 5.04 -12.62
N GLU A 12 -16.80 5.31 -12.31
CA GLU A 12 -16.03 4.56 -11.33
C GLU A 12 -16.98 4.34 -10.13
N PRO A 13 -17.08 3.13 -9.57
CA PRO A 13 -17.88 2.92 -8.39
C PRO A 13 -17.55 4.01 -7.36
N PRO A 14 -18.54 4.56 -6.62
CA PRO A 14 -18.27 5.64 -5.69
C PRO A 14 -17.14 5.21 -4.72
N ASN A 15 -16.15 6.07 -4.54
CA ASN A 15 -14.94 5.85 -3.73
C ASN A 15 -13.87 4.91 -4.34
N CYS A 16 -13.80 4.79 -5.67
CA CYS A 16 -12.78 3.99 -6.36
C CYS A 16 -11.81 4.82 -7.22
N THR A 17 -11.75 6.14 -7.01
CA THR A 17 -10.91 7.05 -7.80
C THR A 17 -9.46 7.00 -7.36
N THR A 18 -8.56 7.57 -8.18
CA THR A 18 -7.16 7.84 -7.81
C THR A 18 -7.02 8.59 -6.48
N ALA A 19 -7.94 9.51 -6.18
CA ALA A 19 -7.93 10.26 -4.92
C ALA A 19 -8.24 9.35 -3.72
N ASP A 20 -9.18 8.41 -3.88
CA ASP A 20 -9.54 7.43 -2.84
C ASP A 20 -8.38 6.47 -2.57
N VAL A 21 -7.73 5.97 -3.63
CA VAL A 21 -6.52 5.14 -3.50
C VAL A 21 -5.42 5.88 -2.76
N THR A 22 -5.15 7.13 -3.14
CA THR A 22 -4.14 7.96 -2.48
C THR A 22 -4.46 8.16 -1.01
N ALA A 23 -5.72 8.46 -0.68
CA ALA A 23 -6.15 8.66 0.70
C ALA A 23 -5.97 7.40 1.56
N VAL A 24 -6.38 6.23 1.05
CA VAL A 24 -6.22 4.95 1.76
C VAL A 24 -4.74 4.60 1.94
N MET A 25 -3.92 4.74 0.90
CA MET A 25 -2.49 4.47 0.99
C MET A 25 -1.77 5.44 1.93
N GLY A 26 -2.21 6.69 1.98
CA GLY A 26 -1.76 7.67 2.96
C GLY A 26 -2.05 7.21 4.39
N GLY A 27 -3.29 6.79 4.66
CA GLY A 27 -3.69 6.24 5.96
C GLY A 27 -2.87 5.01 6.37
N VAL A 28 -2.72 4.03 5.46
CA VAL A 28 -1.87 2.84 5.69
C VAL A 28 -0.43 3.22 5.99
N SER A 29 0.11 4.25 5.32
CA SER A 29 1.47 4.74 5.58
C SER A 29 1.60 5.39 6.95
N THR A 30 0.59 6.14 7.39
CA THR A 30 0.54 6.71 8.75
C THR A 30 0.49 5.61 9.81
N GLU A 31 -0.42 4.64 9.68
CA GLU A 31 -0.53 3.53 10.63
C GLU A 31 0.74 2.67 10.68
N MET A 32 1.37 2.44 9.52
CA MET A 32 2.66 1.76 9.45
C MET A 32 3.76 2.55 10.17
N SER A 33 3.80 3.87 10.02
CA SER A 33 4.76 4.73 10.73
C SER A 33 4.58 4.60 12.24
N ASP A 34 3.34 4.71 12.73
CA ASP A 34 3.02 4.58 14.16
C ASP A 34 3.43 3.20 14.70
N TYR A 35 3.12 2.14 13.95
CA TYR A 35 3.53 0.78 14.28
C TYR A 35 5.06 0.65 14.40
N LEU A 36 5.81 1.16 13.42
CA LEU A 36 7.27 1.08 13.44
C LEU A 36 7.89 1.89 14.58
N PHE A 37 7.31 3.02 14.97
CA PHE A 37 7.76 3.75 16.16
C PHE A 37 7.47 3.00 17.46
N ALA A 38 6.35 2.26 17.53
CA ALA A 38 6.01 1.42 18.68
C ALA A 38 6.81 0.10 18.74
N HIS A 39 7.36 -0.36 17.61
CA HIS A 39 8.09 -1.63 17.48
C HIS A 39 9.52 -1.38 16.99
N PRO A 40 10.44 -0.94 17.89
CA PRO A 40 11.79 -0.54 17.51
C PRO A 40 12.64 -1.68 16.91
N ASP A 41 12.35 -2.93 17.29
CA ASP A 41 12.98 -4.13 16.72
C ASP A 41 12.54 -4.37 15.27
N VAL A 42 11.25 -4.24 14.98
CA VAL A 42 10.71 -4.34 13.62
C VAL A 42 11.23 -3.20 12.75
N ASN A 43 11.26 -1.99 13.29
CA ASN A 43 11.82 -0.81 12.62
C ASN A 43 13.32 -0.97 12.31
N ALA A 44 14.11 -1.48 13.26
CA ALA A 44 15.53 -1.75 13.04
C ALA A 44 15.73 -2.78 11.92
N PHE A 45 14.91 -3.85 11.87
CA PHE A 45 14.94 -4.82 10.79
C PHE A 45 14.69 -4.17 9.43
N PHE A 46 13.58 -3.45 9.25
CA PHE A 46 13.24 -2.83 7.96
C PHE A 46 14.21 -1.71 7.57
N SER A 47 14.70 -0.92 8.53
CA SER A 47 15.74 0.08 8.31
C SER A 47 17.04 -0.55 7.81
N GLY A 48 17.42 -1.72 8.34
CA GLY A 48 18.59 -2.48 7.90
C GLY A 48 18.49 -3.02 6.47
N LEU A 49 17.30 -3.03 5.86
CA LEU A 49 17.10 -3.43 4.46
C LEU A 49 17.37 -2.30 3.45
N GLN A 50 17.49 -1.05 3.91
CA GLN A 50 17.72 0.10 3.04
C GLN A 50 19.01 -0.05 2.24
N GLY A 51 18.94 0.27 0.94
CA GLY A 51 20.07 0.14 0.00
C GLY A 51 20.35 -1.28 -0.50
N GLN A 52 19.64 -2.31 -0.02
CA GLN A 52 19.77 -3.67 -0.55
C GLN A 52 18.99 -3.85 -1.86
N GLY A 53 19.40 -4.83 -2.67
CA GLY A 53 18.71 -5.17 -3.92
C GLY A 53 17.32 -5.76 -3.68
N LYS A 54 16.37 -5.48 -4.58
CA LYS A 54 14.95 -5.88 -4.46
C LYS A 54 14.75 -7.36 -4.08
N LYS A 55 15.47 -8.27 -4.75
CA LYS A 55 15.38 -9.71 -4.46
C LYS A 55 15.83 -10.04 -3.03
N THR A 56 16.97 -9.51 -2.60
CA THR A 56 17.52 -9.73 -1.26
C THR A 56 16.58 -9.19 -0.19
N THR A 57 16.02 -7.99 -0.39
CA THR A 57 15.03 -7.39 0.50
C THR A 57 13.77 -8.25 0.62
N ALA A 58 13.25 -8.76 -0.50
CA ALA A 58 12.07 -9.63 -0.50
C ALA A 58 12.33 -10.95 0.23
N ASP A 59 13.45 -11.61 -0.05
CA ASP A 59 13.81 -12.89 0.58
C ASP A 59 13.99 -12.73 2.10
N LYS A 60 14.68 -11.67 2.56
CA LYS A 60 14.86 -11.38 3.99
C LYS A 60 13.55 -11.03 4.69
N THR A 61 12.71 -10.21 4.06
CA THR A 61 11.40 -9.85 4.62
C THR A 61 10.53 -11.10 4.80
N LYS A 62 10.52 -12.00 3.81
CA LYS A 62 9.78 -13.26 3.90
C LYS A 62 10.25 -14.13 5.05
N ALA A 63 11.57 -14.30 5.20
CA ALA A 63 12.14 -15.07 6.30
C ALA A 63 11.73 -14.47 7.66
N TYR A 64 11.92 -13.16 7.83
CA TYR A 64 11.55 -12.46 9.05
C TYR A 64 10.07 -12.61 9.41
N LEU A 65 9.15 -12.44 8.46
CA LEU A 65 7.71 -12.57 8.72
C LEU A 65 7.26 -14.02 8.96
N ASN A 66 7.99 -15.02 8.46
CA ASN A 66 7.73 -16.42 8.80
C ASN A 66 8.14 -16.73 10.25
N ASP A 67 9.26 -16.17 10.70
CA ASP A 67 9.76 -16.34 12.07
C ASP A 67 8.96 -15.50 13.09
N ASN A 68 8.28 -14.44 12.61
CA ASN A 68 7.50 -13.50 13.43
C ASN A 68 6.04 -13.45 12.96
N PRO A 69 5.24 -14.52 13.19
CA PRO A 69 3.86 -14.59 12.71
C PRO A 69 2.93 -13.53 13.31
N GLN A 70 3.24 -13.03 14.53
CA GLN A 70 2.53 -11.91 15.14
C GLN A 70 2.76 -10.62 14.34
N VAL A 71 4.02 -10.26 14.09
CA VAL A 71 4.37 -9.09 13.27
C VAL A 71 3.71 -9.19 11.90
N ARG A 72 3.72 -10.38 11.29
CA ARG A 72 3.02 -10.61 10.03
C ARG A 72 1.53 -10.27 10.12
N ALA A 73 0.83 -10.78 11.14
CA ALA A 73 -0.59 -10.51 11.32
C ALA A 73 -0.88 -9.01 11.53
N GLU A 74 -0.03 -8.32 12.28
CA GLU A 74 -0.15 -6.88 12.53
C GLU A 74 0.08 -6.07 11.25
N LEU A 75 1.12 -6.37 10.47
CA LEU A 75 1.37 -5.71 9.19
C LEU A 75 0.26 -6.02 8.16
N ASP A 76 -0.30 -7.23 8.17
CA ASP A 76 -1.43 -7.59 7.32
C ASP A 76 -2.69 -6.81 7.72
N ALA A 77 -2.93 -6.58 9.02
CA ALA A 77 -4.03 -5.76 9.51
C ALA A 77 -3.88 -4.28 9.08
N ILE A 78 -2.69 -3.69 9.21
CA ILE A 78 -2.39 -2.33 8.76
C ILE A 78 -2.64 -2.18 7.24
N ARG A 79 -2.38 -3.22 6.45
CA ARG A 79 -2.57 -3.19 4.99
C ARG A 79 -3.98 -3.58 4.54
N ALA A 80 -4.84 -4.03 5.45
CA ALA A 80 -6.18 -4.50 5.12
C ALA A 80 -7.03 -3.45 4.37
N PRO A 81 -6.99 -2.13 4.71
CA PRO A 81 -7.76 -1.12 3.98
C PRO A 81 -7.40 -1.02 2.50
N ALA A 82 -6.11 -1.14 2.16
CA ALA A 82 -5.65 -1.12 0.77
C ALA A 82 -6.11 -2.37 0.02
N LEU A 83 -6.07 -3.55 0.66
CA LEU A 83 -6.57 -4.79 0.07
C LEU A 83 -8.08 -4.77 -0.16
N ASP A 84 -8.84 -4.24 0.81
CA ASP A 84 -10.29 -4.08 0.70
C ASP A 84 -10.66 -3.15 -0.47
N LEU A 85 -10.03 -1.97 -0.55
CA LEU A 85 -10.25 -1.04 -1.65
C LEU A 85 -9.95 -1.70 -3.00
N ARG A 86 -8.80 -2.37 -3.11
CA ARG A 86 -8.42 -3.09 -4.33
C ARG A 86 -9.45 -4.13 -4.75
N ASN A 87 -9.94 -4.93 -3.80
CA ASN A 87 -10.90 -5.99 -4.08
C ASN A 87 -12.27 -5.42 -4.50
N ARG A 88 -12.71 -4.34 -3.85
CA ARG A 88 -13.98 -3.67 -4.16
C ARG A 88 -13.96 -2.90 -5.47
N CYS A 89 -12.83 -2.31 -5.82
CA CYS A 89 -12.66 -1.45 -6.99
C CYS A 89 -12.00 -2.15 -8.19
N ASN A 90 -11.60 -3.42 -8.05
CA ASN A 90 -10.91 -4.21 -9.07
C ASN A 90 -9.62 -3.55 -9.60
N ILE A 91 -8.84 -2.92 -8.71
CA ILE A 91 -7.63 -2.17 -9.06
C ILE A 91 -6.43 -3.12 -9.23
N PRO A 92 -5.74 -3.11 -10.40
CA PRO A 92 -4.57 -3.97 -10.62
C PRO A 92 -3.37 -3.53 -9.78
N LEU A 93 -2.48 -4.48 -9.44
CA LEU A 93 -1.33 -4.25 -8.55
C LEU A 93 -0.34 -3.22 -9.14
N GLU A 94 -0.26 -3.12 -10.47
CA GLU A 94 0.59 -2.16 -11.19
C GLU A 94 -0.04 -0.77 -11.35
N ALA A 95 -1.28 -0.55 -10.92
CA ALA A 95 -1.90 0.79 -10.89
C ALA A 95 -1.53 1.60 -9.64
N GLU A 96 -0.40 1.28 -8.99
CA GLU A 96 0.16 2.16 -7.98
C GLU A 96 0.57 3.47 -8.66
N ILE A 97 0.01 4.56 -8.16
CA ILE A 97 0.12 5.94 -8.66
C ILE A 97 1.58 6.41 -8.78
N SER A 98 2.53 5.70 -8.17
CA SER A 98 3.97 5.95 -8.21
C SER A 98 4.60 6.04 -9.62
N GLY A 99 3.87 5.68 -10.69
CA GLY A 99 4.32 5.84 -12.08
C GLY A 99 3.50 6.81 -12.95
N VAL A 100 2.48 7.47 -12.39
CA VAL A 100 1.49 8.26 -13.16
C VAL A 100 1.48 9.75 -12.76
N ILE A 101 1.96 10.09 -11.57
CA ILE A 101 2.27 11.47 -11.12
C ILE A 101 3.77 11.63 -10.92
#